data_AF-A0AA96I3A7-F1
#
_entry.id   AF-A0AA96I3A7-F1
#
_cell.length_a   1.000
_cell.length_b   1.000
_cell.length_c   1.000
_cell.angle_alpha   90.00
_cell.angle_beta   90.00
_cell.angle_gamma   90.00
#
_symmetry.space_group_name_H-M   'P 1'
#
loop_
_entity.id
_entity.type
_entity.pdbx_description
1 polymer ?
#
loop_
_entity_poly.entity_id
_entity_poly.type
_entity_poly.pdbx_seq_one_letter_code
_entity_poly.pdbx_strand_id
1 'polypeptide(L)'
;MLKLVIVVFLSVNLFSKDFLELYRTQGINAVEKELEKSLRDVNSWKKYLENKNVDYGFYETKEYVIVAQKNNKEMSVFAKNGDDFKKISKDNMIIGEKAGDKYLEGDKKTPEGSYDLVQKRTGLDQFYGPLALVTSYPNNFDQSLNKKGHGIWIHGMPLNGDRENYTQGCLALNNEKLKELEKNIDYKKTVLITSGDEFKKAKKEDIALILSSIYKWKDAWKTSNINEYLSFYSKDFKRADRSDFNTFANQKKQIFAKNENKIINLYNMDISPYPNSLGKKIYRAVMDEEYYSPSVKFVGKKELFLEVANNKVQILTED
;
A
#
# COMPACT_ATOMS: atom_id res chain seq x y z
N MET A 1 46.73 -25.09 -38.89
CA MET A 1 46.20 -25.63 -37.62
C MET A 1 45.42 -24.49 -36.94
N LEU A 2 44.10 -24.39 -37.18
CA LEU A 2 43.25 -23.42 -36.50
C LEU A 2 41.86 -24.05 -36.36
N LYS A 3 41.57 -24.59 -35.18
CA LYS A 3 40.26 -25.16 -34.83
C LYS A 3 39.30 -23.99 -34.61
N LEU A 4 38.31 -23.84 -35.48
CA LEU A 4 37.19 -22.94 -35.26
C LEU A 4 36.25 -23.60 -34.23
N VAL A 5 36.31 -23.16 -32.98
CA VAL A 5 35.38 -23.58 -31.93
C VAL A 5 34.10 -22.75 -32.10
N ILE A 6 33.07 -23.37 -32.68
CA ILE A 6 31.72 -22.81 -32.68
C ILE A 6 31.15 -23.05 -31.29
N VAL A 7 31.19 -22.00 -30.44
CA VAL A 7 30.44 -21.99 -29.18
C VAL A 7 28.99 -21.66 -29.53
N VAL A 8 28.17 -22.70 -29.71
CA VAL A 8 26.72 -22.56 -29.75
C VAL A 8 26.27 -22.19 -28.33
N PHE A 9 26.01 -20.90 -28.11
CA PHE A 9 25.22 -20.46 -26.97
C PHE A 9 23.78 -20.93 -27.19
N LEU A 10 23.49 -22.17 -26.80
CA LEU A 10 22.12 -22.61 -26.60
C LEU A 10 21.61 -21.83 -25.37
N SER A 11 20.92 -20.72 -25.59
CA SER A 11 20.14 -20.07 -24.53
C SER A 11 18.97 -20.98 -24.22
N VAL A 12 19.17 -21.84 -23.23
CA VAL A 12 18.20 -22.85 -22.85
C VAL A 12 17.08 -22.17 -22.06
N ASN A 13 16.03 -21.71 -22.76
CA ASN A 13 14.75 -21.28 -22.17
C ASN A 13 13.95 -22.49 -21.67
N LEU A 14 14.51 -23.32 -20.79
CA LEU A 14 13.91 -24.61 -20.36
C LEU A 14 12.69 -24.48 -19.43
N PHE A 15 12.22 -23.27 -19.11
CA PHE A 15 11.15 -23.06 -18.13
C PHE A 15 10.06 -22.07 -18.53
N SER A 16 10.00 -21.62 -19.79
CA SER A 16 8.86 -20.81 -20.24
C SER A 16 7.76 -21.73 -20.78
N LYS A 17 6.61 -21.76 -20.11
CA LYS A 17 5.42 -22.42 -20.65
C LYS A 17 4.97 -21.69 -21.91
N ASP A 18 4.77 -22.44 -22.99
CA ASP A 18 4.28 -21.89 -24.24
C ASP A 18 2.77 -21.63 -24.17
N PHE A 19 2.41 -20.37 -23.89
CA PHE A 19 1.01 -19.96 -23.83
C PHE A 19 0.31 -20.00 -25.19
N LEU A 20 1.05 -19.88 -26.30
CA LEU A 20 0.46 -20.00 -27.65
C LEU A 20 0.02 -21.44 -27.90
N GLU A 21 0.88 -22.41 -27.57
CA GLU A 21 0.55 -23.83 -27.70
C GLU A 21 -0.57 -24.24 -26.74
N LEU A 22 -0.54 -23.74 -25.49
CA LEU A 22 -1.60 -24.00 -24.51
C LEU A 22 -2.95 -23.45 -24.98
N TYR A 23 -2.98 -22.23 -25.54
CA TYR A 23 -4.18 -21.64 -26.13
C TYR A 23 -4.68 -22.46 -27.33
N ARG A 24 -3.79 -22.80 -28.27
CA ARG A 24 -4.13 -23.54 -29.49
C ARG A 24 -4.71 -24.92 -29.19
N THR A 25 -4.23 -25.58 -28.13
CA THR A 25 -4.61 -26.97 -27.79
C THR A 25 -5.73 -27.07 -26.75
N GLN A 26 -5.83 -26.14 -25.80
CA GLN A 26 -6.75 -26.23 -24.66
C GLN A 26 -7.65 -24.98 -24.48
N GLY A 27 -7.48 -23.96 -25.32
CA GLY A 27 -8.29 -22.74 -25.30
C GLY A 27 -7.89 -21.73 -24.21
N ILE A 28 -8.59 -20.59 -24.19
CA ILE A 28 -8.26 -19.44 -23.32
C ILE A 28 -8.35 -19.77 -21.83
N ASN A 29 -9.32 -20.59 -21.42
CA ASN A 29 -9.52 -20.95 -20.02
C ASN A 29 -8.31 -21.71 -19.43
N ALA A 30 -7.59 -22.47 -20.26
CA ALA A 30 -6.37 -23.16 -19.83
C ALA A 30 -5.21 -22.19 -19.58
N VAL A 31 -5.10 -21.15 -20.42
CA VAL A 31 -4.13 -20.05 -20.25
C VAL A 31 -4.44 -19.28 -18.97
N GLU A 32 -5.70 -18.88 -18.76
CA GLU A 32 -6.13 -18.16 -17.56
C GLU A 32 -5.80 -18.96 -16.29
N LYS A 33 -6.14 -20.26 -16.26
CA LYS A 33 -5.84 -21.15 -15.13
C LYS A 33 -4.34 -21.23 -14.83
N GLU A 34 -3.49 -21.16 -15.85
CA GLU A 34 -2.04 -21.19 -15.66
C GLU A 34 -1.48 -19.86 -15.16
N LEU A 35 -2.04 -18.74 -15.60
CA LEU A 35 -1.74 -17.42 -15.04
C LEU A 35 -2.20 -17.34 -13.57
N GLU A 36 -3.41 -17.79 -13.24
CA GLU A 36 -3.93 -17.85 -11.87
C GLU A 36 -3.04 -18.71 -10.94
N LYS A 37 -2.43 -19.79 -11.45
CA LYS A 37 -1.41 -20.56 -10.68
C LYS A 37 -0.16 -19.72 -10.44
N SER A 38 0.34 -19.04 -11.45
CA SER A 38 1.56 -18.22 -11.35
C SER A 38 1.37 -17.06 -10.36
N LEU A 39 0.20 -16.43 -10.36
CA LEU A 39 -0.15 -15.34 -9.43
C LEU A 39 -0.20 -15.80 -7.96
N ARG A 40 -0.42 -17.09 -7.69
CA ARG A 40 -0.38 -17.66 -6.34
C ARG A 40 1.00 -18.16 -5.93
N ASP A 41 1.93 -18.29 -6.87
CA ASP A 41 3.27 -18.77 -6.58
C ASP A 41 4.18 -17.61 -6.17
N VAL A 42 4.77 -17.72 -4.98
CA VAL A 42 5.69 -16.70 -4.46
C VAL A 42 6.95 -16.60 -5.31
N ASN A 43 7.40 -17.69 -5.94
CA ASN A 43 8.63 -17.67 -6.76
C ASN A 43 8.42 -16.93 -8.08
N SER A 44 7.23 -17.07 -8.67
CA SER A 44 6.82 -16.27 -9.83
C SER A 44 6.89 -14.77 -9.53
N TRP A 45 6.42 -14.34 -8.35
CA TRP A 45 6.57 -12.94 -7.91
C TRP A 45 8.01 -12.53 -7.61
N LYS A 46 8.81 -13.40 -6.97
CA LYS A 46 10.23 -13.12 -6.74
C LYS A 46 10.97 -12.86 -8.07
N LYS A 47 10.69 -13.69 -9.08
CA LYS A 47 11.23 -13.51 -10.43
C LYS A 47 10.75 -12.20 -11.07
N TYR A 48 9.45 -11.89 -10.96
CA TYR A 48 8.89 -10.64 -11.48
C TYR A 48 9.51 -9.38 -10.83
N LEU A 49 9.85 -9.45 -9.55
CA LEU A 49 10.42 -8.34 -8.78
C LEU A 49 11.96 -8.27 -8.84
N GLU A 50 12.64 -9.22 -9.50
CA GLU A 50 14.10 -9.36 -9.46
C GLU A 50 14.83 -8.06 -9.79
N ASN A 51 14.39 -7.37 -10.85
CA ASN A 51 14.99 -6.13 -11.33
C ASN A 51 14.25 -4.85 -10.89
N LYS A 52 13.28 -4.95 -9.99
CA LYS A 52 12.47 -3.81 -9.53
C LYS A 52 13.00 -3.26 -8.21
N ASN A 53 13.11 -1.95 -8.07
CA ASN A 53 13.33 -1.32 -6.78
C ASN A 53 12.00 -1.27 -6.02
N VAL A 54 11.94 -1.98 -4.90
CA VAL A 54 10.75 -2.03 -4.04
C VAL A 54 10.98 -1.33 -2.70
N ASP A 55 12.08 -0.59 -2.54
CA ASP A 55 12.49 0.02 -1.27
C ASP A 55 11.37 0.85 -0.63
N TYR A 56 10.58 1.53 -1.47
CA TYR A 56 9.50 2.42 -1.04
C TYR A 56 8.11 1.77 -1.13
N GLY A 57 8.02 0.54 -1.63
CA GLY A 57 6.77 -0.16 -1.92
C GLY A 57 6.71 -0.68 -3.36
N PHE A 58 5.59 -1.32 -3.71
CA PHE A 58 5.25 -1.76 -5.06
C PHE A 58 4.03 -0.98 -5.52
N TYR A 59 4.11 -0.34 -6.68
CA TYR A 59 3.05 0.58 -7.12
C TYR A 59 2.73 0.38 -8.60
N GLU A 60 1.48 0.05 -8.91
CA GLU A 60 0.97 -0.01 -10.28
C GLU A 60 0.32 1.33 -10.68
N THR A 61 -0.28 2.06 -9.73
CA THR A 61 -0.98 3.33 -10.03
C THR A 61 -0.34 4.57 -9.42
N LYS A 62 0.36 4.43 -8.29
CA LYS A 62 1.08 5.58 -7.70
C LYS A 62 2.36 5.87 -8.48
N GLU A 63 2.60 7.15 -8.70
CA GLU A 63 3.77 7.66 -9.40
C GLU A 63 4.76 8.34 -8.44
N TYR A 64 4.30 8.73 -7.26
CA TYR A 64 5.12 9.46 -6.29
C TYR A 64 4.99 8.87 -4.89
N VAL A 65 6.10 8.84 -4.17
CA VAL A 65 6.16 8.48 -2.74
C VAL A 65 6.79 9.63 -1.98
N ILE A 66 6.08 10.14 -0.98
CA ILE A 66 6.62 11.06 0.02
C ILE A 66 6.99 10.25 1.25
N VAL A 67 8.24 10.35 1.72
CA VAL A 67 8.69 9.75 2.97
C VAL A 67 8.98 10.87 3.97
N ALA A 68 8.18 10.94 5.03
CA ALA A 68 8.30 11.90 6.11
C ALA A 68 8.86 11.22 7.37
N GLN A 69 10.12 11.50 7.70
CA GLN A 69 10.82 10.93 8.86
C GLN A 69 10.74 11.91 10.03
N LYS A 70 9.91 11.62 11.02
CA LYS A 70 9.56 12.53 12.11
C LYS A 70 10.77 12.92 12.97
N ASN A 71 11.56 11.93 13.42
CA ASN A 71 12.70 12.20 14.30
C ASN A 71 13.80 13.00 13.61
N ASN A 72 13.97 12.81 12.30
CA ASN A 72 14.92 13.57 11.48
C ASN A 72 14.35 14.92 10.99
N LYS A 73 13.05 15.16 11.17
CA LYS A 73 12.33 16.34 10.65
C LYS A 73 12.58 16.57 9.15
N GLU A 74 12.54 15.48 8.40
CA GLU A 74 12.91 15.46 6.99
C GLU A 74 11.81 14.84 6.13
N MET A 75 11.49 15.50 5.02
CA MET A 75 10.59 15.01 3.98
C MET A 75 11.38 14.77 2.69
N SER A 76 11.39 13.54 2.20
CA SER A 76 11.94 13.19 0.89
C SER A 76 10.82 12.84 -0.08
N VAL A 77 10.97 13.22 -1.35
CA VAL A 77 10.01 12.92 -2.41
C VAL A 77 10.70 12.06 -3.46
N PHE A 78 10.05 10.99 -3.86
CA PHE A 78 10.53 10.05 -4.86
C PHE A 78 9.52 9.95 -6.00
N ALA A 79 9.99 10.10 -7.24
CA ALA A 79 9.20 9.85 -8.44
C ALA A 79 9.56 8.48 -9.02
N LYS A 80 8.56 7.72 -9.43
CA LYS A 80 8.73 6.46 -10.13
C LYS A 80 9.40 6.72 -11.48
N ASN A 81 10.45 5.96 -11.79
CA ASN A 81 11.19 6.01 -13.03
C ASN A 81 11.39 4.59 -13.56
N GLY A 82 10.43 4.11 -14.36
CA GLY A 82 10.37 2.72 -14.78
C GLY A 82 10.21 1.79 -13.57
N ASP A 83 11.20 0.92 -13.39
CA ASP A 83 11.27 -0.05 -12.29
C ASP A 83 12.05 0.47 -11.07
N ASP A 84 12.41 1.76 -11.05
CA ASP A 84 13.15 2.41 -9.96
C ASP A 84 12.42 3.64 -9.38
N PHE A 85 12.95 4.20 -8.29
CA PHE A 85 12.49 5.44 -7.66
C PHE A 85 13.62 6.47 -7.61
N LYS A 86 13.45 7.59 -8.31
CA LYS A 86 14.37 8.71 -8.27
C LYS A 86 13.96 9.69 -7.17
N LYS A 87 14.86 9.97 -6.22
CA LYS A 87 14.66 11.08 -5.28
C LYS A 87 14.67 12.40 -6.04
N ILE A 88 13.59 13.18 -5.95
CA ILE A 88 13.42 14.46 -6.63
C ILE A 88 13.45 15.66 -5.67
N SER A 89 13.15 15.45 -4.39
CA SER A 89 13.32 16.50 -3.37
C SER A 89 13.69 15.91 -2.02
N LYS A 90 14.28 16.76 -1.18
CA LYS A 90 14.67 16.49 0.20
C LYS A 90 14.65 17.81 0.98
N ASP A 91 13.69 17.97 1.87
CA ASP A 91 13.43 19.23 2.56
C ASP A 91 13.26 19.02 4.07
N ASN A 92 13.59 20.04 4.86
CA ASN A 92 13.27 20.06 6.28
C ASN A 92 11.78 20.34 6.48
N MET A 93 11.19 19.73 7.50
CA MET A 93 9.78 19.90 7.85
C MET A 93 9.60 20.16 9.35
N ILE A 94 8.47 20.77 9.70
CA ILE A 94 8.00 20.88 11.09
C ILE A 94 6.86 19.89 11.31
N ILE A 95 6.89 19.19 12.43
CA ILE A 95 5.91 18.15 12.83
C ILE A 95 5.22 18.52 14.14
N GLY A 96 4.31 17.66 14.61
CA GLY A 96 3.62 17.80 15.89
C GLY A 96 4.57 18.01 17.07
N GLU A 97 4.12 18.79 18.05
CA GLU A 97 4.86 19.10 19.29
C GLU A 97 5.32 17.85 20.05
N LYS A 98 4.48 16.80 20.07
CA LYS A 98 4.73 15.59 20.84
C LYS A 98 5.28 14.47 19.96
N ALA A 99 6.25 13.74 20.50
CA ALA A 99 6.84 12.56 19.88
C ALA A 99 5.88 11.35 19.89
N GLY A 100 6.19 10.36 19.06
CA GLY A 100 5.43 9.12 18.92
C GLY A 100 4.17 9.27 18.08
N ASP A 101 3.47 8.16 17.90
CA ASP A 101 2.32 8.04 17.01
C ASP A 101 1.05 8.71 17.58
N LYS A 102 0.20 9.20 16.68
CA LYS A 102 -1.05 9.87 17.00
C LYS A 102 -2.10 8.86 17.43
N TYR A 103 -2.81 9.14 18.52
CA TYR A 103 -3.91 8.29 19.02
C TYR A 103 -5.16 9.07 19.41
N LEU A 104 -5.02 10.30 19.91
CA LEU A 104 -6.15 11.10 20.40
C LEU A 104 -6.29 12.41 19.62
N GLU A 105 -7.50 12.96 19.62
CA GLU A 105 -7.71 14.33 19.17
C GLU A 105 -7.00 15.30 20.10
N GLY A 106 -6.34 16.32 19.55
CA GLY A 106 -5.58 17.30 20.34
C GLY A 106 -4.29 16.80 21.00
N ASP A 107 -3.84 15.55 20.76
CA ASP A 107 -2.59 15.02 21.35
C ASP A 107 -1.30 15.65 20.80
N LYS A 108 -1.42 16.52 19.79
CA LYS A 108 -0.33 17.24 19.12
C LYS A 108 0.75 16.33 18.52
N LYS A 109 0.39 15.10 18.15
CA LYS A 109 1.30 14.15 17.49
C LYS A 109 1.01 14.08 16.01
N THR A 110 2.07 13.92 15.21
CA THR A 110 1.94 13.54 13.79
C THR A 110 1.77 12.03 13.68
N PRO A 111 0.78 11.51 12.93
CA PRO A 111 0.54 10.08 12.83
C PRO A 111 1.67 9.34 12.10
N GLU A 112 1.83 8.06 12.40
CA GLU A 112 2.73 7.14 11.69
C GLU A 112 1.92 6.13 10.88
N GLY A 113 2.31 5.92 9.62
CA GLY A 113 1.57 5.06 8.69
C GLY A 113 1.75 5.45 7.22
N SER A 114 0.92 4.86 6.37
CA SER A 114 0.79 5.20 4.95
C SER A 114 -0.58 5.81 4.67
N TYR A 115 -0.60 6.94 3.96
CA TYR A 115 -1.75 7.81 3.75
C TYR A 115 -1.83 8.26 2.30
N ASP A 116 -3.05 8.42 1.79
CA ASP A 116 -3.27 9.11 0.52
C ASP A 116 -3.36 10.62 0.76
N LEU A 117 -3.06 11.40 -0.29
CA LEU A 117 -3.40 12.81 -0.35
C LEU A 117 -4.74 12.95 -1.07
N VAL A 118 -5.76 13.40 -0.35
CA VAL A 118 -7.15 13.34 -0.82
C VAL A 118 -7.65 14.65 -1.41
N GLN A 119 -7.06 15.78 -1.02
CA GLN A 119 -7.51 17.10 -1.44
C GLN A 119 -6.37 18.12 -1.40
N LYS A 120 -6.32 19.02 -2.39
CA LYS A 120 -5.58 20.29 -2.31
C LYS A 120 -6.53 21.40 -1.87
N ARG A 121 -6.12 22.20 -0.89
CA ARG A 121 -6.83 23.40 -0.42
C ARG A 121 -5.99 24.66 -0.63
N THR A 122 -6.66 25.73 -1.03
CA THR A 122 -6.09 27.09 -1.21
C THR A 122 -7.03 28.11 -0.59
N GLY A 123 -6.59 29.37 -0.43
CA GLY A 123 -7.41 30.39 0.24
C GLY A 123 -7.65 30.06 1.72
N LEU A 124 -6.67 29.41 2.34
CA LEU A 124 -6.67 29.09 3.76
C LEU A 124 -6.31 30.32 4.60
N ASP A 125 -6.52 30.23 5.91
CA ASP A 125 -5.94 31.19 6.84
C ASP A 125 -4.42 31.34 6.57
N GLN A 126 -3.91 32.58 6.67
CA GLN A 126 -2.52 32.91 6.36
C GLN A 126 -1.51 32.06 7.14
N PHE A 127 -1.88 31.54 8.32
CA PHE A 127 -1.07 30.67 9.14
C PHE A 127 -0.63 29.37 8.42
N TYR A 128 -1.46 28.85 7.52
CA TYR A 128 -1.18 27.59 6.79
C TYR A 128 -0.36 27.79 5.51
N GLY A 129 0.02 29.03 5.20
CA GLY A 129 0.77 29.35 3.99
C GLY A 129 -0.09 29.29 2.72
N PRO A 130 0.53 29.05 1.55
CA PRO A 130 -0.14 29.22 0.26
C PRO A 130 -1.17 28.13 -0.08
N LEU A 131 -1.01 26.92 0.47
CA LEU A 131 -1.88 25.77 0.22
C LEU A 131 -1.75 24.72 1.32
N ALA A 132 -2.65 23.73 1.32
CA ALA A 132 -2.49 22.49 2.10
C ALA A 132 -2.88 21.26 1.27
N LEU A 133 -2.15 20.16 1.45
CA LEU A 133 -2.49 18.83 0.95
C LEU A 133 -3.06 18.02 2.12
N VAL A 134 -4.34 17.66 2.01
CA VAL A 134 -5.08 16.95 3.06
C VAL A 134 -4.74 15.46 2.99
N THR A 135 -4.35 14.86 4.12
CA THR A 135 -4.07 13.42 4.20
C THR A 135 -5.35 12.63 4.48
N SER A 136 -5.29 11.31 4.24
CA SER A 136 -6.37 10.37 4.58
C SER A 136 -6.39 9.94 6.05
N TYR A 137 -5.71 10.64 6.96
CA TYR A 137 -5.77 10.31 8.39
C TYR A 137 -7.13 10.71 9.01
N PRO A 138 -7.76 9.86 9.84
CA PRO A 138 -7.37 8.48 10.15
C PRO A 138 -7.80 7.51 9.04
N ASN A 139 -6.89 6.63 8.61
CA ASN A 139 -7.23 5.58 7.64
C ASN A 139 -7.96 4.40 8.33
N ASN A 140 -8.35 3.36 7.59
CA ASN A 140 -9.11 2.24 8.13
C ASN A 140 -8.36 1.47 9.24
N PHE A 141 -7.04 1.38 9.20
CA PHE A 141 -6.25 0.77 10.27
C PHE A 141 -6.15 1.66 11.50
N ASP A 142 -6.00 2.97 11.32
CA ASP A 142 -6.06 3.90 12.45
C ASP A 142 -7.42 3.81 13.16
N GLN A 143 -8.50 3.71 12.41
CA GLN A 143 -9.85 3.53 12.94
C GLN A 143 -10.04 2.20 13.66
N SER A 144 -9.48 1.10 13.13
CA SER A 144 -9.55 -0.23 13.78
C SER A 144 -8.79 -0.26 15.12
N LEU A 145 -7.74 0.56 15.25
CA LEU A 145 -7.01 0.82 16.49
C LEU A 145 -7.67 1.87 17.40
N ASN A 146 -8.87 2.37 17.03
CA ASN A 146 -9.61 3.39 17.74
C ASN A 146 -8.84 4.73 17.89
N LYS A 147 -7.92 5.03 16.96
CA LYS A 147 -7.28 6.34 16.90
C LYS A 147 -8.30 7.41 16.51
N LYS A 148 -8.12 8.61 17.05
CA LYS A 148 -9.04 9.76 16.91
C LYS A 148 -8.36 10.98 16.32
N GLY A 149 -9.15 12.02 16.11
CA GLY A 149 -8.74 13.27 15.49
C GLY A 149 -8.88 13.25 13.97
N HIS A 150 -8.57 14.39 13.37
CA HIS A 150 -8.73 14.67 11.94
C HIS A 150 -7.78 15.81 11.56
N GLY A 151 -7.84 16.28 10.31
CA GLY A 151 -7.21 17.55 9.92
C GLY A 151 -5.67 17.50 9.83
N ILE A 152 -5.09 16.33 9.57
CA ILE A 152 -3.64 16.22 9.34
C ILE A 152 -3.32 16.58 7.90
N TRP A 153 -2.58 17.66 7.70
CA TRP A 153 -2.22 18.19 6.37
C TRP A 153 -0.71 18.29 6.19
N ILE A 154 -0.27 18.31 4.92
CA ILE A 154 1.00 18.91 4.53
C ILE A 154 0.72 20.37 4.15
N HIS A 155 1.25 21.35 4.87
CA HIS A 155 0.99 22.78 4.63
C HIS A 155 2.27 23.64 4.72
N GLY A 156 2.10 24.95 4.60
CA GLY A 156 3.20 25.92 4.56
C GLY A 156 3.54 26.54 5.92
N MET A 157 4.41 27.53 5.90
CA MET A 157 4.65 28.45 7.02
C MET A 157 3.69 29.66 6.90
N PRO A 158 3.43 30.40 7.99
CA PRO A 158 2.63 31.63 7.92
C PRO A 158 3.12 32.57 6.81
N LEU A 159 2.17 33.17 6.08
CA LEU A 159 2.50 34.18 5.07
C LEU A 159 3.01 35.48 5.72
N ASN A 160 2.55 35.77 6.93
CA ASN A 160 2.99 36.88 7.76
C ASN A 160 3.18 36.39 9.20
N GLY A 161 4.19 36.94 9.88
CA GLY A 161 4.49 36.63 11.27
C GLY A 161 5.25 35.32 11.48
N ASP A 162 5.60 35.06 12.73
CA ASP A 162 6.33 33.87 13.13
C ASP A 162 5.38 32.72 13.51
N ARG A 163 5.93 31.50 13.56
CA ARG A 163 5.26 30.35 14.16
C ARG A 163 6.20 29.59 15.07
N GLU A 164 5.61 28.75 15.90
CA GLU A 164 6.36 27.81 16.71
C GLU A 164 7.08 26.78 15.83
N ASN A 165 8.15 26.22 16.39
CA ASN A 165 8.94 25.15 15.80
C ASN A 165 8.24 23.77 15.84
N TYR A 166 6.91 23.76 16.02
CA TYR A 166 6.04 22.59 16.01
C TYR A 166 4.67 22.90 15.37
N THR A 167 3.92 21.87 15.00
CA THR A 167 2.49 21.94 14.64
C THR A 167 1.64 21.28 15.73
N GLN A 168 0.32 21.25 15.52
CA GLN A 168 -0.61 20.40 16.29
C GLN A 168 -0.73 18.97 15.74
N GLY A 169 0.11 18.57 14.79
CA GLY A 169 0.11 17.23 14.18
C GLY A 169 0.34 17.24 12.66
N CYS A 170 0.11 18.38 12.00
CA CYS A 170 0.42 18.56 10.58
C CYS A 170 1.92 18.44 10.26
N LEU A 171 2.23 18.25 8.99
CA LEU A 171 3.57 18.36 8.44
C LEU A 171 3.67 19.70 7.73
N ALA A 172 4.66 20.51 8.06
CA ALA A 172 4.78 21.85 7.49
C ALA A 172 6.13 22.07 6.84
N LEU A 173 6.11 22.63 5.64
CA LEU A 173 7.28 22.95 4.83
C LEU A 173 7.43 24.46 4.68
N ASN A 174 8.62 24.91 4.30
CA ASN A 174 8.79 26.26 3.77
C ASN A 174 7.83 26.48 2.58
N ASN A 175 7.25 27.68 2.47
CA ASN A 175 6.27 28.02 1.45
C ASN A 175 6.77 27.82 0.01
N GLU A 176 8.04 28.07 -0.26
CA GLU A 176 8.65 27.83 -1.58
C GLU A 176 8.73 26.33 -1.87
N LYS A 177 9.20 25.55 -0.88
CA LYS A 177 9.29 24.08 -0.98
C LYS A 177 7.94 23.40 -1.10
N LEU A 178 6.91 23.91 -0.44
CA LEU A 178 5.55 23.42 -0.61
C LEU A 178 5.01 23.66 -2.03
N LYS A 179 5.28 24.84 -2.60
CA LYS A 179 4.89 25.15 -3.99
C LYS A 179 5.65 24.27 -4.98
N GLU A 180 6.94 24.04 -4.74
CA GLU A 180 7.75 23.10 -5.53
C GLU A 180 7.20 21.67 -5.44
N LEU A 181 6.90 21.19 -4.22
CA LEU A 181 6.28 19.89 -4.00
C LEU A 181 5.00 19.75 -4.83
N GLU A 182 4.08 20.69 -4.69
CA GLU A 182 2.78 20.66 -5.36
C GLU A 182 2.91 20.70 -6.89
N LYS A 183 3.87 21.47 -7.42
CA LYS A 183 4.11 21.54 -8.87
C LYS A 183 4.71 20.24 -9.43
N ASN A 184 5.49 19.53 -8.63
CA ASN A 184 6.30 18.39 -9.08
C ASN A 184 5.60 17.03 -8.90
N ILE A 185 4.42 16.98 -8.27
CA ILE A 185 3.68 15.73 -8.05
C ILE A 185 2.23 15.86 -8.51
N ASP A 186 1.63 14.73 -8.92
CA ASP A 186 0.19 14.58 -8.88
C ASP A 186 -0.19 14.03 -7.50
N TYR A 187 -0.83 14.86 -6.67
CA TYR A 187 -1.18 14.46 -5.31
C TYR A 187 -2.10 13.23 -5.27
N LYS A 188 -2.95 12.99 -6.30
CA LYS A 188 -3.83 11.81 -6.35
C LYS A 188 -3.05 10.52 -6.62
N LYS A 189 -1.93 10.64 -7.34
CA LYS A 189 -0.97 9.55 -7.60
C LYS A 189 0.18 9.53 -6.61
N THR A 190 0.04 10.21 -5.47
CA THR A 190 1.04 10.26 -4.41
C THR A 190 0.59 9.48 -3.19
N VAL A 191 1.51 8.75 -2.57
CA VAL A 191 1.34 8.19 -1.24
C VAL A 191 2.31 8.87 -0.26
N LEU A 192 1.82 9.22 0.92
CA LEU A 192 2.61 9.71 2.04
C LEU A 192 2.90 8.54 2.99
N ILE A 193 4.17 8.31 3.28
CA ILE A 193 4.64 7.38 4.30
C ILE A 193 5.29 8.19 5.41
N THR A 194 4.71 8.17 6.60
CA THR A 194 5.24 8.86 7.77
C THR A 194 5.81 7.85 8.75
N SER A 195 7.11 7.95 9.06
CA SER A 195 7.81 7.10 10.04
C SER A 195 8.28 7.91 11.25
N GLY A 196 8.30 7.27 12.41
CA GLY A 196 8.95 7.82 13.61
C GLY A 196 10.46 7.97 13.40
N ASP A 197 11.12 6.85 13.09
CA ASP A 197 12.57 6.74 12.90
C ASP A 197 12.98 6.74 11.42
N GLU A 198 14.22 6.34 11.17
CA GLU A 198 14.72 6.02 9.83
C GLU A 198 13.76 5.07 9.10
N PHE A 199 13.42 5.44 7.87
CA PHE A 199 12.48 4.68 7.06
C PHE A 199 13.04 3.28 6.72
N LYS A 200 12.34 2.25 7.21
CA LYS A 200 12.66 0.85 6.91
C LYS A 200 12.13 0.48 5.53
N LYS A 201 13.06 0.31 4.59
CA LYS A 201 12.76 -0.10 3.22
C LYS A 201 12.06 -1.45 3.15
N ALA A 202 11.16 -1.58 2.18
CA ALA A 202 10.50 -2.84 1.86
C ALA A 202 11.48 -3.86 1.27
N LYS A 203 11.17 -5.15 1.48
CA LYS A 203 11.93 -6.27 0.92
C LYS A 203 11.15 -6.95 -0.19
N LYS A 204 11.83 -7.35 -1.27
CA LYS A 204 11.22 -8.09 -2.40
C LYS A 204 10.55 -9.37 -1.93
N GLU A 205 11.13 -10.04 -0.93
CA GLU A 205 10.56 -11.26 -0.35
C GLU A 205 9.22 -10.99 0.33
N ASP A 206 9.09 -9.87 1.04
CA ASP A 206 7.85 -9.50 1.71
C ASP A 206 6.77 -9.14 0.66
N ILE A 207 7.12 -8.32 -0.35
CA ILE A 207 6.19 -7.92 -1.42
C ILE A 207 5.72 -9.15 -2.23
N ALA A 208 6.63 -10.05 -2.61
CA ALA A 208 6.28 -11.29 -3.29
C ALA A 208 5.36 -12.18 -2.45
N LEU A 209 5.64 -12.28 -1.15
CA LEU A 209 4.81 -13.04 -0.23
C LEU A 209 3.40 -12.43 -0.13
N ILE A 210 3.30 -11.11 0.01
CA ILE A 210 2.02 -10.38 0.04
C ILE A 210 1.21 -10.63 -1.23
N LEU A 211 1.80 -10.39 -2.41
CA LEU A 211 1.14 -10.57 -3.70
C LEU A 211 0.61 -12.00 -3.84
N SER A 212 1.45 -13.01 -3.62
CA SER A 212 1.04 -14.41 -3.68
C SER A 212 -0.07 -14.76 -2.67
N SER A 213 -0.06 -14.13 -1.49
CA SER A 213 -1.05 -14.37 -0.43
C SER A 213 -2.40 -13.74 -0.77
N ILE A 214 -2.43 -12.55 -1.37
CA ILE A 214 -3.66 -11.90 -1.86
C ILE A 214 -4.34 -12.77 -2.92
N TYR A 215 -3.58 -13.35 -3.86
CA TYR A 215 -4.19 -14.22 -4.88
C TYR A 215 -4.70 -15.55 -4.31
N LYS A 216 -4.02 -16.14 -3.32
CA LYS A 216 -4.56 -17.32 -2.61
C LYS A 216 -5.82 -16.99 -1.81
N TRP A 217 -5.83 -15.84 -1.14
CA TRP A 217 -6.99 -15.31 -0.42
C TRP A 217 -8.19 -15.07 -1.37
N LYS A 218 -7.95 -14.45 -2.53
CA LYS A 218 -8.94 -14.26 -3.59
C LYS A 218 -9.53 -15.58 -4.06
N ASP A 219 -8.71 -16.59 -4.27
CA ASP A 219 -9.18 -17.91 -4.72
C ASP A 219 -10.05 -18.59 -3.67
N ALA A 220 -9.64 -18.61 -2.40
CA ALA A 220 -10.45 -19.13 -1.30
C ALA A 220 -11.80 -18.38 -1.19
N TRP A 221 -11.81 -17.08 -1.47
CA TRP A 221 -13.03 -16.28 -1.52
C TRP A 221 -13.92 -16.66 -2.72
N LYS A 222 -13.35 -16.72 -3.93
CA LYS A 222 -14.04 -17.08 -5.18
C LYS A 222 -14.70 -18.46 -5.08
N THR A 223 -14.03 -19.43 -4.47
CA THR A 223 -14.53 -20.81 -4.33
C THR A 223 -15.33 -21.07 -3.05
N SER A 224 -15.65 -20.03 -2.26
CA SER A 224 -16.34 -20.17 -0.98
C SER A 224 -15.67 -21.12 0.03
N ASN A 225 -14.34 -21.27 -0.01
CA ASN A 225 -13.60 -22.07 0.96
C ASN A 225 -13.42 -21.28 2.26
N ILE A 226 -14.42 -21.34 3.15
CA ILE A 226 -14.46 -20.49 4.36
C ILE A 226 -13.30 -20.75 5.33
N ASN A 227 -12.85 -21.99 5.47
CA ASN A 227 -11.78 -22.33 6.41
C ASN A 227 -10.44 -21.78 5.93
N GLU A 228 -10.14 -21.92 4.64
CA GLU A 228 -8.94 -21.35 4.04
C GLU A 228 -9.00 -19.82 4.02
N TYR A 229 -10.14 -19.24 3.63
CA TYR A 229 -10.36 -17.79 3.62
C TYR A 229 -10.10 -17.16 4.98
N LEU A 230 -10.70 -17.71 6.06
CA LEU A 230 -10.51 -17.18 7.41
C LEU A 230 -9.07 -17.41 7.94
N SER A 231 -8.31 -18.34 7.39
CA SER A 231 -6.92 -18.61 7.82
C SER A 231 -5.92 -17.49 7.45
N PHE A 232 -6.30 -16.61 6.52
CA PHE A 232 -5.52 -15.42 6.12
C PHE A 232 -5.67 -14.27 7.12
N TYR A 233 -6.64 -14.32 8.03
CA TYR A 233 -6.89 -13.24 8.97
C TYR A 233 -6.12 -13.45 10.28
N SER A 234 -5.69 -12.34 10.88
CA SER A 234 -5.13 -12.37 12.23
C SER A 234 -6.21 -12.60 13.27
N LYS A 235 -5.85 -13.20 14.41
CA LYS A 235 -6.73 -13.23 15.59
C LYS A 235 -6.98 -11.84 16.16
N ASP A 236 -6.04 -10.92 15.95
CA ASP A 236 -6.15 -9.50 16.33
C ASP A 236 -6.91 -8.67 15.28
N PHE A 237 -7.51 -9.30 14.27
CA PHE A 237 -8.22 -8.60 13.21
C PHE A 237 -9.34 -7.72 13.76
N LYS A 238 -9.39 -6.49 13.26
CA LYS A 238 -10.48 -5.54 13.49
C LYS A 238 -10.77 -4.75 12.21
N ARG A 239 -12.05 -4.51 11.93
CA ARG A 239 -12.47 -3.58 10.87
C ARG A 239 -12.41 -2.13 11.35
N ALA A 240 -12.59 -1.18 10.45
CA ALA A 240 -12.62 0.25 10.78
C ALA A 240 -13.73 0.60 11.80
N ASP A 241 -14.88 -0.08 11.73
CA ASP A 241 -15.98 0.04 12.71
C ASP A 241 -15.68 -0.62 14.07
N ARG A 242 -14.51 -1.27 14.19
CA ARG A 242 -13.98 -2.02 15.34
C ARG A 242 -14.65 -3.37 15.60
N SER A 243 -15.46 -3.87 14.67
CA SER A 243 -15.91 -5.27 14.71
C SER A 243 -14.72 -6.21 14.66
N ASP A 244 -14.74 -7.24 15.51
CA ASP A 244 -13.61 -8.16 15.69
C ASP A 244 -13.67 -9.35 14.72
N PHE A 245 -12.64 -10.20 14.79
CA PHE A 245 -12.54 -11.42 14.00
C PHE A 245 -13.77 -12.33 14.14
N ASN A 246 -14.35 -12.48 15.34
CA ASN A 246 -15.46 -13.42 15.55
C ASN A 246 -16.73 -12.92 14.88
N THR A 247 -17.06 -11.64 15.03
CA THR A 247 -18.19 -11.01 14.34
C THR A 247 -18.03 -11.12 12.83
N PHE A 248 -16.86 -10.76 12.31
CA PHE A 248 -16.54 -10.86 10.88
C PHE A 248 -16.62 -12.29 10.35
N ALA A 249 -16.02 -13.26 11.07
CA ALA A 249 -16.00 -14.65 10.67
C ALA A 249 -17.40 -15.27 10.64
N ASN A 250 -18.25 -14.95 11.61
CA ASN A 250 -19.64 -15.40 11.63
C ASN A 250 -20.45 -14.84 10.46
N GLN A 251 -20.29 -13.54 10.14
CA GLN A 251 -20.89 -12.92 8.97
C GLN A 251 -20.44 -13.61 7.67
N LYS A 252 -19.13 -13.83 7.51
CA LYS A 252 -18.56 -14.46 6.30
C LYS A 252 -18.98 -15.93 6.16
N LYS A 253 -19.11 -16.69 7.26
CA LYS A 253 -19.66 -18.06 7.24
C LYS A 253 -21.08 -18.10 6.67
N GLN A 254 -21.94 -17.18 7.09
CA GLN A 254 -23.31 -17.09 6.56
C GLN A 254 -23.32 -16.72 5.06
N ILE A 255 -22.46 -15.79 4.65
CA ILE A 255 -22.34 -15.40 3.23
C ILE A 255 -21.83 -16.58 2.38
N PHE A 256 -20.79 -17.29 2.85
CA PHE A 256 -20.19 -18.40 2.12
C PHE A 256 -21.11 -19.63 2.06
N ALA A 257 -21.98 -19.83 3.07
CA ALA A 257 -22.98 -20.89 3.07
C ALA A 257 -24.01 -20.78 1.94
N LYS A 258 -24.22 -19.59 1.36
CA LYS A 258 -25.04 -19.42 0.15
C LYS A 258 -24.43 -20.07 -1.09
N ASN A 259 -23.12 -20.36 -1.07
CA ASN A 259 -22.36 -20.97 -2.15
C ASN A 259 -22.61 -20.34 -3.53
N GLU A 260 -22.78 -19.03 -3.57
CA GLU A 260 -23.00 -18.29 -4.81
C GLU A 260 -21.77 -18.36 -5.73
N ASN A 261 -22.00 -18.44 -7.03
CA ASN A 261 -20.94 -18.20 -8.00
C ASN A 261 -20.47 -16.73 -7.90
N LYS A 262 -19.15 -16.54 -7.83
CA LYS A 262 -18.52 -15.23 -7.66
C LYS A 262 -17.52 -14.99 -8.79
N ILE A 263 -17.56 -13.79 -9.34
CA ILE A 263 -16.49 -13.24 -10.17
C ILE A 263 -15.80 -12.20 -9.28
N ILE A 264 -14.48 -12.35 -9.10
CA ILE A 264 -13.66 -11.46 -8.29
C ILE A 264 -12.41 -11.14 -9.08
N ASN A 265 -12.32 -9.90 -9.56
CA ASN A 265 -11.14 -9.38 -10.26
C ASN A 265 -10.45 -8.37 -9.35
N LEU A 266 -9.12 -8.49 -9.25
CA LEU A 266 -8.27 -7.55 -8.53
C LEU A 266 -7.19 -7.05 -9.49
N TYR A 267 -7.03 -5.74 -9.58
CA TYR A 267 -6.04 -5.11 -10.47
C TYR A 267 -5.58 -3.77 -9.89
N ASN A 268 -4.57 -3.13 -10.50
CA ASN A 268 -4.08 -1.82 -10.10
C ASN A 268 -3.63 -1.79 -8.61
N MET A 269 -2.76 -2.73 -8.24
CA MET A 269 -2.34 -2.95 -6.87
C MET A 269 -1.17 -2.05 -6.48
N ASP A 270 -1.35 -1.36 -5.35
CA ASP A 270 -0.33 -0.55 -4.69
C ASP A 270 -0.11 -1.08 -3.27
N ILE A 271 1.13 -1.43 -2.94
CA ILE A 271 1.57 -1.98 -1.67
C ILE A 271 2.60 -1.03 -1.06
N SER A 272 2.22 -0.36 0.03
CA SER A 272 3.06 0.58 0.77
C SER A 272 3.53 -0.03 2.09
N PRO A 273 4.80 0.14 2.48
CA PRO A 273 5.22 -0.07 3.86
C PRO A 273 4.39 0.80 4.81
N TYR A 274 4.03 0.24 5.96
CA TYR A 274 3.24 0.94 6.97
C TYR A 274 4.04 1.05 8.27
N PRO A 275 4.84 2.12 8.46
CA PRO A 275 5.47 2.40 9.74
C PRO A 275 4.41 2.49 10.84
N ASN A 276 4.72 1.93 12.00
CA ASN A 276 3.77 1.86 13.11
C ASN A 276 4.50 1.78 14.45
N SER A 277 3.81 2.24 15.49
CA SER A 277 4.27 2.19 16.88
C SER A 277 4.21 0.79 17.52
N LEU A 278 3.61 -0.21 16.84
CA LEU A 278 3.50 -1.58 17.34
C LEU A 278 4.78 -2.41 17.11
N GLY A 279 5.76 -1.87 16.37
CA GLY A 279 6.98 -2.59 16.01
C GLY A 279 6.74 -3.74 15.03
N LYS A 280 5.54 -3.84 14.45
CA LYS A 280 5.16 -4.89 13.50
C LYS A 280 5.61 -4.54 12.09
N LYS A 281 5.89 -5.55 11.28
CA LYS A 281 6.16 -5.36 9.85
C LYS A 281 4.82 -5.37 9.10
N ILE A 282 4.24 -4.18 8.94
CA ILE A 282 2.91 -3.98 8.33
C ILE A 282 3.06 -3.35 6.94
N TYR A 283 2.16 -3.74 6.05
CA TYR A 283 1.99 -3.17 4.72
C TYR A 283 0.53 -2.79 4.49
N ARG A 284 0.30 -1.70 3.77
CA ARG A 284 -1.01 -1.28 3.26
C ARG A 284 -1.10 -1.66 1.79
N ALA A 285 -2.05 -2.50 1.41
CA ALA A 285 -2.34 -2.88 0.04
C ALA A 285 -3.68 -2.28 -0.40
N VAL A 286 -3.67 -1.52 -1.49
CA VAL A 286 -4.86 -0.96 -2.13
C VAL A 286 -4.94 -1.48 -3.56
N MET A 287 -6.12 -1.88 -4.00
CA MET A 287 -6.34 -2.41 -5.35
C MET A 287 -7.75 -2.06 -5.82
N ASP A 288 -7.96 -2.04 -7.13
CA ASP A 288 -9.30 -2.03 -7.71
C ASP A 288 -9.91 -3.43 -7.59
N GLU A 289 -11.19 -3.46 -7.24
CA GLU A 289 -11.98 -4.67 -7.10
C GLU A 289 -13.23 -4.59 -7.97
N GLU A 290 -13.45 -5.65 -8.75
CA GLU A 290 -14.75 -5.96 -9.31
C GLU A 290 -15.26 -7.25 -8.69
N TYR A 291 -16.39 -7.16 -8.01
CA TYR A 291 -17.07 -8.27 -7.41
C TYR A 291 -18.48 -8.41 -7.98
N TYR A 292 -18.78 -9.60 -8.48
CA TYR A 292 -20.11 -9.95 -8.96
C TYR A 292 -20.54 -11.30 -8.38
N SER A 293 -21.71 -11.32 -7.75
CA SER A 293 -22.47 -12.52 -7.41
C SER A 293 -23.96 -12.27 -7.69
N PRO A 294 -24.82 -13.30 -7.67
CA PRO A 294 -26.26 -13.12 -7.84
C PRO A 294 -26.87 -12.09 -6.88
N SER A 295 -26.35 -12.00 -5.64
CA SER A 295 -26.85 -11.08 -4.62
C SER A 295 -26.18 -9.71 -4.61
N VAL A 296 -24.96 -9.57 -5.11
CA VAL A 296 -24.15 -8.36 -4.91
C VAL A 296 -23.33 -8.02 -6.15
N LYS A 297 -23.36 -6.73 -6.51
CA LYS A 297 -22.44 -6.12 -7.49
C LYS A 297 -21.70 -4.98 -6.80
N PHE A 298 -20.37 -5.04 -6.85
CA PHE A 298 -19.50 -4.00 -6.31
C PHE A 298 -18.35 -3.74 -7.28
N VAL A 299 -18.08 -2.46 -7.52
CA VAL A 299 -16.90 -1.99 -8.27
C VAL A 299 -16.35 -0.83 -7.47
N GLY A 300 -15.11 -0.96 -6.99
CA GLY A 300 -14.52 0.02 -6.10
C GLY A 300 -13.09 -0.33 -5.71
N LYS A 301 -12.63 0.27 -4.62
CA LYS A 301 -11.31 -0.02 -4.05
C LYS A 301 -11.45 -1.05 -2.93
N LYS A 302 -10.50 -1.98 -2.89
CA LYS A 302 -10.25 -2.87 -1.76
C LYS A 302 -9.02 -2.38 -1.01
N GLU A 303 -9.09 -2.34 0.32
CA GLU A 303 -7.96 -1.99 1.17
C GLU A 303 -7.68 -3.08 2.21
N LEU A 304 -6.42 -3.52 2.27
CA LEU A 304 -5.94 -4.50 3.24
C LEU A 304 -4.75 -3.95 4.02
N PHE A 305 -4.74 -4.17 5.32
CA PHE A 305 -3.55 -3.99 6.16
C PHE A 305 -3.01 -5.35 6.56
N LEU A 306 -1.75 -5.61 6.21
CA LEU A 306 -1.15 -6.92 6.18
C LEU A 306 0.09 -6.96 7.08
N GLU A 307 0.10 -7.86 8.07
CA GLU A 307 1.30 -8.16 8.86
C GLU A 307 2.09 -9.28 8.19
N VAL A 308 3.39 -9.08 8.03
CA VAL A 308 4.33 -10.12 7.58
C VAL A 308 5.17 -10.57 8.76
N ALA A 309 4.91 -11.78 9.25
CA ALA A 309 5.64 -12.37 10.37
C ALA A 309 5.84 -13.87 10.13
N ASN A 310 7.02 -14.41 10.49
CA ASN A 310 7.35 -15.84 10.37
C ASN A 310 7.05 -16.42 8.98
N ASN A 311 7.36 -15.65 7.92
CA ASN A 311 7.10 -16.00 6.52
C ASN A 311 5.61 -16.29 6.21
N LYS A 312 4.71 -15.69 7.00
CA LYS A 312 3.25 -15.71 6.80
C LYS A 312 2.73 -14.28 6.68
N VAL A 313 1.71 -14.09 5.85
CA VAL A 313 0.94 -12.85 5.75
C VAL A 313 -0.37 -13.05 6.53
N GLN A 314 -0.73 -12.06 7.35
CA GLN A 314 -2.02 -12.03 8.04
C GLN A 314 -2.72 -10.68 7.84
N ILE A 315 -4.01 -10.72 7.53
CA ILE A 315 -4.86 -9.54 7.40
C ILE A 315 -5.23 -9.03 8.81
N LEU A 316 -4.86 -7.79 9.10
CA LEU A 316 -5.17 -7.07 10.34
C LEU A 316 -6.46 -6.27 10.22
N THR A 317 -6.71 -5.67 9.06
CA THR A 317 -7.91 -4.89 8.75
C THR A 317 -8.22 -5.03 7.26
N GLU A 318 -9.51 -5.09 6.96
CA GLU A 318 -10.07 -5.17 5.60
C GLU A 318 -11.24 -4.20 5.49
N ASP A 319 -11.24 -3.43 4.41
CA ASP A 319 -12.39 -2.68 3.90
C ASP A 319 -12.72 -3.12 2.47
#